data_AF-A0A7W0KXQ1-F1
#
_entry.id   AF-A0A7W0KXQ1-F1
#
_cell.length_a   1.000
_cell.length_b   1.000
_cell.length_c   1.000
_cell.angle_alpha   90.00
_cell.angle_beta   90.00
_cell.angle_gamma   90.00
#
_symmetry.space_group_name_H-M   'P 1'
#
loop_
_entity.id
_entity.type
_entity.pdbx_description
1 polymer ?
#
loop_
_entity_poly.entity_id
_entity_poly.type
_entity_poly.pdbx_seq_one_letter_code
_entity_poly.pdbx_strand_id
1 'polypeptide(L)'
;MSTEASIVPADDAGGVPFDDDFDDGAPTDAADREAVPGAPAYDSATILVSRGITYPTSTPSGMSALKSFVLSTYSGADLGCLAQPPREVRGGGSTSLHSWGIAWDWRWANPGPGRAIADQVIAFCLEHTGPLGIQAVHDYEACKYWKSYNGWNQATNNPSTGFGQSWAQWLHIERTWAAANDARSIGDALSDAGADPGRTTLTASDEAQDAGDIELPDPVLGEGDRGANVARLQDFLRFFGFADFTRSDGEFGTKTKAAVAAMQQRLASKGWYDGPIDGEYGPRSATGSATFLAAAKKK
;
A
#
# COMPACT_ATOMS: atom_id res chain seq x y z
N MET A 1 45.95 -13.32 1.90
CA MET A 1 44.85 -13.96 1.15
C MET A 1 43.82 -14.38 2.17
N SER A 2 42.91 -13.48 2.53
CA SER A 2 41.75 -13.82 3.36
C SER A 2 40.53 -13.64 2.48
N THR A 3 39.89 -14.76 2.18
CA THR A 3 38.60 -14.86 1.52
C THR A 3 37.56 -14.18 2.40
N GLU A 4 37.00 -13.06 1.94
CA GLU A 4 35.77 -12.52 2.50
C GLU A 4 34.64 -13.52 2.23
N ALA A 5 34.08 -14.05 3.31
CA ALA A 5 32.80 -14.72 3.26
C ALA A 5 31.74 -13.66 2.96
N SER A 6 31.21 -13.68 1.74
CA SER A 6 30.03 -12.93 1.36
C SER A 6 28.86 -13.46 2.20
N ILE A 7 28.42 -12.66 3.17
CA ILE A 7 27.23 -12.95 3.99
C ILE A 7 26.02 -12.67 3.10
N VAL A 8 25.46 -13.73 2.54
CA VAL A 8 24.17 -13.70 1.85
C VAL A 8 23.08 -13.51 2.92
N PRO A 9 22.17 -12.51 2.81
CA PRO A 9 20.97 -12.50 3.64
C PRO A 9 20.09 -13.65 3.16
N ALA A 10 19.94 -14.68 4.00
CA ALA A 10 19.32 -15.96 3.66
C ALA A 10 17.82 -16.02 3.98
N ASP A 11 17.08 -14.92 3.88
CA ASP A 11 15.69 -14.82 4.38
C ASP A 11 14.61 -14.53 3.33
N ASP A 12 14.96 -14.37 2.06
CA ASP A 12 13.95 -14.22 1.00
C ASP A 12 13.52 -15.59 0.43
N ALA A 13 12.26 -15.97 0.63
CA ALA A 13 11.69 -17.24 0.19
C ALA A 13 11.45 -17.32 -1.34
N GLY A 14 11.65 -16.23 -2.09
CA GLY A 14 11.64 -16.23 -3.55
C GLY A 14 10.27 -16.21 -4.23
N GLY A 15 9.26 -15.73 -3.51
CA GLY A 15 7.88 -15.62 -3.98
C GLY A 15 7.25 -16.99 -4.19
N VAL A 16 5.93 -17.05 -4.19
CA VAL A 16 5.22 -18.23 -4.69
C VAL A 16 5.32 -18.27 -6.23
N PRO A 17 5.30 -19.46 -6.84
CA PRO A 17 5.56 -19.57 -8.27
C PRO A 17 4.42 -19.09 -9.19
N PHE A 18 3.39 -18.44 -8.66
CA PHE A 18 2.08 -18.28 -9.30
C PHE A 18 1.88 -16.97 -10.11
N ASP A 19 2.95 -16.22 -10.33
CA ASP A 19 3.05 -14.91 -11.02
C ASP A 19 2.34 -14.81 -12.40
N ASP A 20 2.31 -13.64 -13.03
CA ASP A 20 1.60 -13.39 -14.29
C ASP A 20 2.29 -13.96 -15.55
N ASP A 21 1.60 -14.89 -16.22
CA ASP A 21 1.78 -15.08 -17.67
C ASP A 21 0.39 -15.00 -18.29
N PHE A 22 -0.15 -13.78 -18.32
CA PHE A 22 -1.40 -13.51 -19.01
C PHE A 22 -1.07 -12.96 -20.39
N ASP A 23 -1.31 -13.76 -21.42
CA ASP A 23 -1.63 -13.26 -22.75
C ASP A 23 -3.02 -12.59 -22.66
N ASP A 24 -3.06 -11.38 -22.09
CA ASP A 24 -4.30 -10.61 -21.86
C ASP A 24 -4.81 -9.93 -23.15
N GLY A 25 -4.19 -10.22 -24.30
CA GLY A 25 -4.51 -9.56 -25.56
C GLY A 25 -4.24 -8.06 -25.53
N ALA A 26 -3.53 -7.53 -24.52
CA ALA A 26 -2.90 -6.23 -24.65
C ALA A 26 -1.97 -6.30 -25.86
N PRO A 27 -1.89 -5.25 -26.69
CA PRO A 27 -0.94 -5.22 -27.79
C PRO A 27 0.41 -5.52 -27.17
N THR A 28 0.94 -6.71 -27.51
CA THR A 28 2.22 -7.29 -27.12
C THR A 28 3.03 -6.45 -26.14
N ASP A 29 3.52 -7.06 -25.07
CA ASP A 29 4.64 -6.58 -24.24
C ASP A 29 5.90 -6.08 -25.02
N ALA A 30 5.85 -6.03 -26.35
CA ALA A 30 6.79 -5.45 -27.26
C ALA A 30 6.77 -3.91 -27.20
N ALA A 31 7.80 -3.38 -26.55
CA ALA A 31 8.59 -2.24 -27.02
C ALA A 31 8.08 -0.80 -26.84
N ASP A 32 6.78 -0.49 -26.73
CA ASP A 32 6.32 0.89 -27.01
C ASP A 32 5.67 1.68 -25.85
N ARG A 33 5.86 1.32 -24.57
CA ARG A 33 5.41 2.17 -23.45
C ARG A 33 6.43 3.21 -22.96
N GLU A 34 7.71 3.06 -23.30
CA GLU A 34 8.70 4.13 -23.10
C GLU A 34 8.48 5.32 -24.05
N ALA A 35 7.65 5.17 -25.09
CA ALA A 35 7.47 6.16 -26.15
C ALA A 35 6.13 6.92 -26.12
N VAL A 36 5.20 6.61 -25.20
CA VAL A 36 3.95 7.39 -25.05
C VAL A 36 4.18 8.50 -24.02
N PRO A 37 4.23 9.79 -24.42
CA PRO A 37 4.37 10.88 -23.46
C PRO A 37 3.21 10.87 -22.47
N GLY A 38 3.52 10.66 -21.19
CA GLY A 38 2.54 10.65 -20.10
C GLY A 38 2.01 9.27 -19.69
N ALA A 39 2.44 8.16 -20.32
CA ALA A 39 2.15 6.83 -19.78
C ALA A 39 3.01 6.54 -18.53
N PRO A 40 2.46 5.94 -17.47
CA PRO A 40 3.25 5.53 -16.32
C PRO A 40 4.26 4.46 -16.75
N ALA A 41 5.49 4.57 -16.25
CA ALA A 41 6.55 3.58 -16.50
C ALA A 41 6.08 2.18 -16.07
N TYR A 42 6.34 1.18 -16.92
CA TYR A 42 5.93 -0.21 -16.70
C TYR A 42 7.09 -1.13 -17.12
N ASP A 43 7.52 -2.00 -16.22
CA ASP A 43 8.60 -2.95 -16.43
C ASP A 43 8.04 -4.37 -16.59
N SER A 44 8.38 -5.01 -17.71
CA SER A 44 8.14 -6.43 -17.97
C SER A 44 9.47 -7.19 -18.07
N ALA A 45 9.43 -8.52 -17.98
CA ALA A 45 10.63 -9.34 -18.17
C ALA A 45 11.33 -9.04 -19.51
N THR A 46 10.56 -8.89 -20.58
CA THR A 46 11.07 -8.51 -21.91
C THR A 46 11.79 -7.16 -21.89
N ILE A 47 11.22 -6.15 -21.21
CA ILE A 47 11.82 -4.81 -21.09
C ILE A 47 13.11 -4.86 -20.26
N LEU A 48 13.15 -5.60 -19.16
CA LEU A 48 14.34 -5.69 -18.32
C LEU A 48 15.49 -6.41 -19.04
N VAL A 49 15.17 -7.49 -19.78
CA VAL A 49 16.13 -8.19 -20.64
C VAL A 49 16.63 -7.27 -21.75
N SER A 50 15.75 -6.54 -22.44
CA SER A 50 16.15 -5.65 -23.54
C SER A 50 17.03 -4.49 -23.07
N ARG A 51 16.82 -4.01 -21.83
CA ARG A 51 17.65 -3.01 -21.15
C ARG A 51 18.97 -3.59 -20.61
N GLY A 52 19.20 -4.91 -20.72
CA GLY A 52 20.40 -5.57 -20.24
C GLY A 52 20.50 -5.63 -18.70
N ILE A 53 19.37 -5.56 -18.00
CA ILE A 53 19.32 -5.61 -16.54
C ILE A 53 19.57 -7.05 -16.08
N THR A 54 20.68 -7.25 -15.36
CA THR A 54 21.04 -8.55 -14.79
C THR A 54 20.22 -8.88 -13.55
N TYR A 55 19.96 -10.17 -13.32
CA TYR A 55 19.31 -10.63 -12.09
C TYR A 55 20.13 -10.26 -10.84
N PRO A 56 19.51 -9.61 -9.84
CA PRO A 56 20.21 -9.25 -8.62
C PRO A 56 20.48 -10.47 -7.74
N THR A 57 21.50 -10.38 -6.89
CA THR A 57 21.86 -11.43 -5.92
C THR A 57 21.17 -11.29 -4.57
N SER A 58 20.43 -10.21 -4.36
CA SER A 58 19.66 -9.92 -3.15
C SER A 58 18.46 -9.05 -3.48
N THR A 59 17.41 -9.11 -2.65
CA THR A 59 16.21 -8.29 -2.83
C THR A 59 16.57 -6.81 -2.95
N PRO A 60 16.08 -6.09 -3.98
CA PRO A 60 16.30 -4.65 -4.12
C PRO A 60 15.89 -3.87 -2.86
N SER A 61 16.63 -2.80 -2.54
CA SER A 61 16.46 -2.05 -1.28
C SER A 61 15.08 -1.40 -1.17
N GLY A 62 14.56 -0.84 -2.26
CA GLY A 62 13.23 -0.23 -2.30
C GLY A 62 12.14 -1.28 -2.15
N MET A 63 12.28 -2.46 -2.77
CA MET A 63 11.34 -3.55 -2.55
C MET A 63 11.36 -4.02 -1.09
N SER A 64 12.55 -4.15 -0.50
CA SER A 64 12.72 -4.46 0.92
C SER A 64 12.05 -3.41 1.81
N ALA A 65 12.15 -2.12 1.46
CA ALA A 65 11.50 -1.03 2.18
C ALA A 65 9.96 -1.12 2.12
N LEU A 66 9.38 -1.42 0.95
CA LEU A 66 7.93 -1.62 0.82
C LEU A 66 7.47 -2.81 1.66
N LYS A 67 8.15 -3.95 1.53
CA LYS A 67 7.90 -5.15 2.32
C LYS A 67 7.94 -4.85 3.82
N SER A 68 9.02 -4.23 4.30
CA SER A 68 9.18 -3.89 5.71
C SER A 68 8.09 -2.95 6.19
N PHE A 69 7.75 -1.92 5.41
CA PHE A 69 6.67 -1.00 5.73
C PHE A 69 5.32 -1.71 5.85
N VAL A 70 4.98 -2.57 4.88
CA VAL A 70 3.69 -3.29 4.90
C VAL A 70 3.65 -4.28 6.06
N LEU A 71 4.70 -5.07 6.28
CA LEU A 71 4.74 -6.04 7.39
C LEU A 71 4.73 -5.36 8.76
N SER A 72 5.40 -4.21 8.93
CA SER A 72 5.39 -3.48 10.20
C SER A 72 4.06 -2.78 10.47
N THR A 73 3.39 -2.31 9.42
CA THR A 73 2.14 -1.52 9.53
C THR A 73 0.91 -2.41 9.61
N TYR A 74 0.89 -3.48 8.81
CA TYR A 74 -0.29 -4.30 8.56
C TYR A 74 -0.14 -5.75 9.02
N SER A 75 1.04 -6.18 9.50
CA SER A 75 1.34 -7.60 9.78
C SER A 75 1.28 -8.47 8.51
N GLY A 76 1.08 -9.77 8.66
CA GLY A 76 1.10 -10.74 7.56
C GLY A 76 2.40 -11.52 7.50
N ALA A 77 2.55 -12.30 6.43
CA ALA A 77 3.77 -13.08 6.20
C ALA A 77 4.37 -12.79 4.83
N ASP A 78 5.69 -12.68 4.83
CA ASP A 78 6.50 -12.63 3.63
C ASP A 78 6.49 -14.01 2.95
N LEU A 79 6.06 -14.06 1.69
CA LEU A 79 6.21 -15.24 0.83
C LEU A 79 7.39 -15.09 -0.14
N GLY A 80 8.05 -13.93 -0.15
CA GLY A 80 9.30 -13.65 -0.83
C GLY A 80 9.20 -12.67 -2.00
N CYS A 81 10.33 -12.05 -2.31
CA CYS A 81 10.50 -11.10 -3.40
C CYS A 81 11.41 -11.64 -4.51
N LEU A 82 12.54 -12.27 -4.17
CA LEU A 82 13.59 -12.60 -5.12
C LEU A 82 13.75 -14.11 -5.35
N ALA A 83 13.33 -14.57 -6.53
CA ALA A 83 13.51 -15.95 -6.94
C ALA A 83 14.98 -16.25 -7.24
N GLN A 84 15.57 -17.20 -6.50
CA GLN A 84 16.91 -17.72 -6.76
C GLN A 84 16.90 -19.25 -6.80
N PRO A 85 17.25 -19.88 -7.94
CA PRO A 85 17.60 -19.25 -9.23
C PRO A 85 16.41 -18.52 -9.88
N PRO A 86 16.67 -17.66 -10.89
CA PRO A 86 15.63 -17.13 -11.76
C PRO A 86 14.72 -18.25 -12.28
N ARG A 87 13.42 -17.98 -12.35
CA ARG A 87 12.42 -18.96 -12.74
C ARG A 87 11.39 -18.39 -13.70
N GLU A 88 10.83 -19.27 -14.50
CA GLU A 88 9.64 -18.97 -15.30
C GLU A 88 8.41 -18.85 -14.41
N VAL A 89 7.40 -18.17 -14.93
CA VAL A 89 6.07 -18.10 -14.36
C VAL A 89 5.39 -19.48 -14.46
N ARG A 90 4.68 -19.90 -13.41
CA ARG A 90 4.00 -21.19 -13.43
C ARG A 90 2.81 -21.20 -14.40
N GLY A 91 2.87 -22.12 -15.35
CA GLY A 91 1.83 -22.27 -16.37
C GLY A 91 2.07 -21.37 -17.58
N GLY A 92 3.21 -20.70 -17.63
CA GLY A 92 3.62 -19.77 -18.67
C GLY A 92 5.02 -20.01 -19.23
N GLY A 93 5.43 -19.18 -20.18
CA GLY A 93 6.78 -19.16 -20.79
C GLY A 93 7.61 -17.92 -20.47
N SER A 94 7.01 -16.91 -19.83
CA SER A 94 7.70 -15.67 -19.45
C SER A 94 8.53 -15.85 -18.17
N THR A 95 9.63 -15.11 -18.04
CA THR A 95 10.42 -15.07 -16.79
C THR A 95 9.67 -14.28 -15.72
N SER A 96 9.54 -14.83 -14.52
CA SER A 96 8.86 -14.16 -13.41
C SER A 96 9.60 -12.90 -12.97
N LEU A 97 8.86 -11.85 -12.62
CA LEU A 97 9.43 -10.59 -12.13
C LEU A 97 10.07 -10.73 -10.74
N HIS A 98 9.75 -11.81 -10.02
CA HIS A 98 10.52 -12.24 -8.85
C HIS A 98 12.00 -12.50 -9.19
N SER A 99 12.35 -12.86 -10.43
CA SER A 99 13.75 -13.07 -10.83
C SER A 99 14.58 -11.77 -10.77
N TRP A 100 13.92 -10.61 -10.87
CA TRP A 100 14.52 -9.28 -10.69
C TRP A 100 14.26 -8.67 -9.31
N GLY A 101 13.51 -9.36 -8.44
CA GLY A 101 13.14 -8.88 -7.11
C GLY A 101 12.21 -7.66 -7.14
N ILE A 102 11.48 -7.44 -8.24
CA ILE A 102 10.52 -6.33 -8.38
C ILE A 102 9.07 -6.75 -8.15
N ALA A 103 8.86 -8.01 -7.80
CA ALA A 103 7.59 -8.56 -7.33
C ALA A 103 7.70 -8.98 -5.86
N TRP A 104 6.58 -8.95 -5.14
CA TRP A 104 6.48 -9.43 -3.76
C TRP A 104 5.16 -10.13 -3.52
N ASP A 105 5.24 -11.34 -2.96
CA ASP A 105 4.07 -12.06 -2.49
C ASP A 105 3.88 -11.87 -0.98
N TRP A 106 2.73 -11.35 -0.60
CA TRP A 106 2.37 -11.07 0.79
C TRP A 106 1.13 -11.86 1.20
N ARG A 107 1.30 -12.76 2.16
CA ARG A 107 0.20 -13.53 2.73
C ARG A 107 -0.55 -12.67 3.74
N TRP A 108 -1.82 -12.42 3.44
CA TRP A 108 -2.73 -11.70 4.33
C TRP A 108 -3.55 -12.63 5.22
N ALA A 109 -3.68 -13.93 4.87
CA ALA A 109 -4.37 -14.91 5.70
C ALA A 109 -3.41 -15.71 6.61
N ASN A 110 -3.96 -16.49 7.53
CA ASN A 110 -3.23 -17.17 8.59
C ASN A 110 -1.86 -17.78 8.16
N PRO A 111 -0.72 -17.31 8.72
CA PRO A 111 -0.61 -16.15 9.62
C PRO A 111 -0.76 -14.82 8.85
N GLY A 112 -1.75 -14.02 9.24
CA GLY A 112 -1.92 -12.70 8.65
C GLY A 112 -3.15 -11.94 9.15
N PRO A 113 -3.25 -10.66 8.80
CA PRO A 113 -4.22 -9.73 9.39
C PRO A 113 -5.66 -9.91 8.88
N GLY A 114 -5.87 -10.78 7.89
CA GLY A 114 -7.15 -11.07 7.29
C GLY A 114 -7.52 -10.14 6.12
N ARG A 115 -8.60 -10.51 5.43
CA ARG A 115 -9.05 -9.89 4.18
C ARG A 115 -9.24 -8.38 4.26
N ALA A 116 -9.82 -7.88 5.35
CA ALA A 116 -10.09 -6.44 5.49
C ALA A 116 -8.82 -5.59 5.46
N ILE A 117 -7.72 -6.10 6.00
CA ILE A 117 -6.41 -5.43 5.95
C ILE A 117 -5.76 -5.63 4.57
N ALA A 118 -5.99 -6.76 3.91
CA ALA A 118 -5.57 -6.93 2.52
C ALA A 118 -6.18 -5.88 1.60
N ASP A 119 -7.46 -5.58 1.75
CA ASP A 119 -8.15 -4.53 0.99
C ASP A 119 -7.57 -3.12 1.29
N GLN A 120 -7.08 -2.87 2.51
CA GLN A 120 -6.38 -1.62 2.85
C GLN A 120 -5.00 -1.52 2.19
N VAL A 121 -4.23 -2.61 2.16
CA VAL A 121 -2.95 -2.65 1.46
C VAL A 121 -3.13 -2.44 -0.04
N ILE A 122 -4.17 -3.04 -0.65
CA ILE A 122 -4.57 -2.76 -2.04
C ILE A 122 -4.84 -1.26 -2.22
N ALA A 123 -5.66 -0.65 -1.36
CA ALA A 123 -5.98 0.78 -1.46
C ALA A 123 -4.73 1.66 -1.35
N PHE A 124 -3.84 1.37 -0.38
CA PHE A 124 -2.55 2.05 -0.21
C PHE A 124 -1.69 1.96 -1.47
N CYS A 125 -1.54 0.76 -2.05
CA CYS A 125 -0.77 0.56 -3.27
C CYS A 125 -1.33 1.38 -4.45
N LEU A 126 -2.66 1.41 -4.61
CA LEU A 126 -3.31 2.12 -5.69
C LEU A 126 -3.27 3.65 -5.50
N GLU A 127 -3.49 4.14 -4.29
CA GLU A 127 -3.43 5.58 -3.95
C GLU A 127 -2.03 6.15 -4.16
N HIS A 128 -1.00 5.36 -3.90
CA HIS A 128 0.40 5.77 -4.01
C HIS A 128 1.12 5.13 -5.20
N THR A 129 0.38 4.82 -6.26
CA THR A 129 0.89 4.21 -7.51
C THR A 129 2.13 4.92 -8.04
N GLY A 130 2.08 6.25 -8.19
CA GLY A 130 3.19 7.03 -8.75
C GLY A 130 4.43 7.04 -7.84
N PRO A 131 4.31 7.53 -6.59
CA PRO A 131 5.45 7.66 -5.68
C PRO A 131 6.11 6.33 -5.32
N LEU A 132 5.32 5.26 -5.19
CA LEU A 132 5.83 3.93 -4.91
C LEU A 132 6.16 3.14 -6.18
N GLY A 133 5.86 3.67 -7.36
CA GLY A 133 6.02 2.96 -8.63
C GLY A 133 5.29 1.62 -8.63
N ILE A 134 4.10 1.52 -8.03
CA ILE A 134 3.29 0.30 -8.11
C ILE A 134 2.84 0.15 -9.56
N GLN A 135 3.13 -0.99 -10.18
CA GLN A 135 2.73 -1.26 -11.55
C GLN A 135 1.66 -2.34 -11.65
N ALA A 136 1.57 -3.22 -10.64
CA ALA A 136 0.55 -4.24 -10.56
C ALA A 136 0.19 -4.62 -9.12
N VAL A 137 -1.06 -5.06 -8.94
CA VAL A 137 -1.51 -5.77 -7.74
C VAL A 137 -2.43 -6.91 -8.15
N HIS A 138 -2.11 -8.15 -7.79
CA HIS A 138 -2.98 -9.30 -8.03
C HIS A 138 -3.60 -9.78 -6.72
N ASP A 139 -4.91 -10.04 -6.75
CA ASP A 139 -5.68 -10.64 -5.67
C ASP A 139 -6.12 -12.03 -6.14
N TYR A 140 -5.31 -13.04 -5.81
CA TYR A 140 -5.49 -14.41 -6.29
C TYR A 140 -6.82 -15.00 -5.82
N GLU A 141 -7.14 -14.87 -4.52
CA GLU A 141 -8.39 -15.40 -3.97
C GLU A 141 -9.61 -14.74 -4.62
N ALA A 142 -9.62 -13.41 -4.78
CA ALA A 142 -10.72 -12.71 -5.46
C ALA A 142 -10.69 -12.82 -6.99
N CYS A 143 -9.73 -13.56 -7.54
CA CYS A 143 -9.60 -13.86 -8.96
C CYS A 143 -9.49 -12.59 -9.84
N LYS A 144 -8.76 -11.56 -9.41
CA LYS A 144 -8.66 -10.28 -10.13
C LYS A 144 -7.27 -9.67 -10.02
N TYR A 145 -6.94 -8.78 -10.95
CA TYR A 145 -5.67 -8.05 -10.92
C TYR A 145 -5.88 -6.61 -11.35
N TRP A 146 -4.98 -5.74 -10.91
CA TRP A 146 -4.91 -4.34 -11.29
C TRP A 146 -3.56 -4.07 -11.94
N LYS A 147 -3.53 -3.33 -13.05
CA LYS A 147 -2.29 -2.76 -13.61
C LYS A 147 -2.41 -1.24 -13.71
N SER A 148 -1.30 -0.53 -13.55
CA SER A 148 -1.25 0.94 -13.54
C SER A 148 -1.76 1.59 -14.83
N TYR A 149 -1.70 0.87 -15.96
CA TYR A 149 -2.09 1.38 -17.27
C TYR A 149 -3.53 1.03 -17.69
N ASN A 150 -4.22 0.08 -17.04
CA ASN A 150 -5.56 -0.36 -17.45
C ASN A 150 -6.54 -0.61 -16.29
N GLY A 151 -6.13 -0.44 -15.03
CA GLY A 151 -7.01 -0.61 -13.88
C GLY A 151 -7.32 -2.08 -13.56
N TRP A 152 -8.48 -2.31 -12.93
CA TRP A 152 -8.91 -3.64 -12.51
C TRP A 152 -9.44 -4.48 -13.66
N ASN A 153 -8.99 -5.72 -13.72
CA ASN A 153 -9.41 -6.74 -14.66
C ASN A 153 -9.76 -8.03 -13.91
N GLN A 154 -10.71 -8.78 -14.46
CA GLN A 154 -11.08 -10.10 -13.93
C GLN A 154 -10.10 -11.14 -14.49
N ALA A 155 -9.49 -11.92 -13.60
CA ALA A 155 -8.68 -13.07 -14.00
C ALA A 155 -9.56 -14.29 -14.26
N THR A 156 -9.01 -15.27 -14.98
CA THR A 156 -9.64 -16.58 -15.17
C THR A 156 -9.33 -17.46 -13.96
N ASN A 157 -10.37 -18.09 -13.38
CA ASN A 157 -10.18 -19.07 -12.31
C ASN A 157 -9.38 -20.26 -12.87
N ASN A 158 -8.21 -20.53 -12.28
CA ASN A 158 -7.31 -21.56 -12.76
C ASN A 158 -6.42 -22.11 -11.62
N PRO A 159 -6.62 -23.37 -11.19
CA PRO A 159 -5.84 -24.00 -10.14
C PRO A 159 -4.32 -24.05 -10.40
N SER A 160 -3.89 -24.06 -11.67
CA SER A 160 -2.47 -24.08 -12.04
C SER A 160 -1.78 -22.75 -11.73
N THR A 161 -2.52 -21.65 -11.78
CA THR A 161 -2.07 -20.28 -11.48
C THR A 161 -2.46 -19.82 -10.09
N GLY A 162 -3.30 -20.57 -9.35
CA GLY A 162 -3.81 -20.14 -8.05
C GLY A 162 -4.94 -19.10 -8.09
N PHE A 163 -5.23 -18.46 -9.24
CA PHE A 163 -6.35 -17.53 -9.34
C PHE A 163 -7.71 -18.21 -9.08
N GLY A 164 -8.52 -17.55 -8.26
CA GLY A 164 -9.84 -18.00 -7.83
C GLY A 164 -9.81 -19.21 -6.89
N GLN A 165 -8.66 -19.53 -6.31
CA GLN A 165 -8.53 -20.63 -5.36
C GLN A 165 -8.60 -20.12 -3.92
N SER A 166 -9.40 -20.78 -3.08
CA SER A 166 -9.58 -20.41 -1.67
C SER A 166 -8.33 -20.62 -0.81
N TRP A 167 -7.34 -21.38 -1.29
CA TRP A 167 -6.04 -21.52 -0.64
C TRP A 167 -5.06 -20.42 -1.05
N ALA A 168 -5.39 -19.62 -2.06
CA ALA A 168 -4.52 -18.60 -2.65
C ALA A 168 -4.66 -17.23 -1.97
N GLN A 169 -4.51 -17.22 -0.64
CA GLN A 169 -4.79 -16.08 0.22
C GLN A 169 -3.57 -15.16 0.43
N TRP A 170 -3.04 -14.64 -0.68
CA TRP A 170 -1.97 -13.65 -0.71
C TRP A 170 -2.26 -12.60 -1.80
N LEU A 171 -1.57 -11.48 -1.70
CA LEU A 171 -1.46 -10.50 -2.78
C LEU A 171 -0.10 -10.65 -3.45
N HIS A 172 -0.05 -10.40 -4.75
CA HIS A 172 1.18 -10.19 -5.48
C HIS A 172 1.27 -8.72 -5.87
N ILE A 173 2.35 -8.06 -5.49
CA ILE A 173 2.54 -6.62 -5.70
C ILE A 173 3.82 -6.42 -6.50
N GLU A 174 3.69 -5.75 -7.64
CA GLU A 174 4.82 -5.43 -8.52
C GLU A 174 5.12 -3.93 -8.46
N ARG A 175 6.42 -3.62 -8.47
CA ARG A 175 6.93 -2.25 -8.61
C ARG A 175 7.72 -2.12 -9.92
N THR A 176 7.85 -0.89 -10.42
CA THR A 176 8.85 -0.60 -11.45
C THR A 176 10.25 -0.88 -10.92
N TRP A 177 11.18 -1.19 -11.83
CA TRP A 177 12.60 -1.39 -11.52
C TRP A 177 13.21 -0.20 -10.80
N ALA A 178 12.88 1.01 -11.26
CA ALA A 178 13.37 2.25 -10.64
C ALA A 178 12.94 2.34 -9.17
N ALA A 179 11.66 2.07 -8.87
CA ALA A 179 11.12 2.18 -7.53
C ALA A 179 11.55 1.02 -6.61
N ALA A 180 11.71 -0.19 -7.16
CA ALA A 180 12.24 -1.34 -6.43
C ALA A 180 13.70 -1.14 -6.00
N ASN A 181 14.49 -0.39 -6.78
CA ASN A 181 15.90 -0.10 -6.49
C ASN A 181 16.12 1.27 -5.82
N ASP A 182 15.06 2.03 -5.56
CA ASP A 182 15.16 3.29 -4.84
C ASP A 182 15.50 3.03 -3.37
N ALA A 183 16.57 3.67 -2.87
CA ALA A 183 17.04 3.51 -1.49
C ALA A 183 16.27 4.37 -0.48
N ARG A 184 15.39 5.26 -0.93
CA ARG A 184 14.53 6.07 -0.06
C ARG A 184 13.61 5.20 0.79
N SER A 185 13.26 5.67 1.99
CA SER A 185 12.21 5.04 2.77
C SER A 185 10.86 5.21 2.09
N ILE A 186 9.87 4.39 2.47
CA ILE A 186 8.49 4.57 1.97
C ILE A 186 7.93 5.93 2.38
N GLY A 187 8.26 6.43 3.58
CA GLY A 187 7.85 7.77 4.02
C GLY A 187 8.44 8.88 3.14
N ASP A 188 9.72 8.81 2.80
CA ASP A 188 10.38 9.81 1.95
C ASP A 188 9.84 9.76 0.51
N ALA A 189 9.63 8.55 -0.03
CA ALA A 189 9.05 8.39 -1.35
C ALA A 189 7.66 9.03 -1.46
N LEU A 190 6.84 8.92 -0.41
CA LEU A 190 5.52 9.55 -0.32
C LEU A 190 5.59 11.08 -0.14
N SER A 191 6.63 11.56 0.56
CA SER A 191 6.80 12.99 0.88
C SER A 191 7.32 13.80 -0.33
N ASP A 192 8.25 13.25 -1.09
CA ASP A 192 8.83 13.91 -2.28
C ASP A 192 7.81 14.10 -3.41
N ALA A 193 6.74 13.29 -3.45
CA ALA A 193 5.63 13.47 -4.38
C ALA A 193 4.80 14.75 -4.11
N GLY A 194 4.95 15.35 -2.93
CA GLY A 194 4.37 16.64 -2.56
C GLY A 194 5.18 17.86 -3.01
N ALA A 195 6.42 17.65 -3.52
CA ALA A 195 7.30 18.70 -4.00
C ALA A 195 7.11 18.95 -5.51
N ASP A 196 6.04 19.66 -5.86
CA ASP A 196 5.85 20.21 -7.21
C ASP A 196 6.88 21.34 -7.48
N PRO A 197 7.69 21.30 -8.56
CA PRO A 197 8.59 22.40 -8.94
C PRO A 197 7.87 23.71 -9.33
N GLY A 198 6.53 23.74 -9.33
CA GLY A 198 5.72 24.92 -9.62
C GLY A 198 5.22 25.74 -8.41
N ARG A 199 5.42 25.31 -7.16
CA ARG A 199 4.83 26.04 -6.02
C ARG A 199 5.72 27.18 -5.54
N THR A 200 5.33 28.40 -5.91
CA THR A 200 6.00 29.65 -5.54
C THR A 200 6.11 29.80 -4.01
N THR A 201 7.34 30.04 -3.57
CA THR A 201 7.83 30.42 -2.23
C THR A 201 6.80 30.96 -1.23
N LEU A 202 6.66 30.27 -0.10
CA LEU A 202 6.35 30.88 1.19
C LEU A 202 7.50 30.59 2.16
N THR A 203 7.89 31.63 2.88
CA THR A 203 9.20 31.80 3.52
C THR A 203 9.29 31.16 4.91
N ALA A 204 10.34 30.35 5.13
CA ALA A 204 11.23 30.16 6.29
C ALA A 204 10.71 30.34 7.74
N SER A 205 9.39 30.33 7.95
CA SER A 205 8.73 30.35 9.27
C SER A 205 8.05 29.02 9.57
N ASP A 206 8.00 28.13 8.58
CA ASP A 206 7.24 26.87 8.59
C ASP A 206 8.11 25.64 8.90
N GLU A 207 9.41 25.82 9.16
CA GLU A 207 10.39 24.73 9.32
C GLU A 207 10.55 24.21 10.77
N ALA A 208 9.45 24.13 11.54
CA ALA A 208 9.54 23.64 12.93
C ALA A 208 8.32 22.82 13.37
N GLN A 209 7.90 21.77 12.65
CA GLN A 209 6.76 20.94 13.09
C GLN A 209 6.69 19.50 12.52
N ASP A 210 7.82 18.85 12.26
CA ASP A 210 7.85 17.54 11.56
C ASP A 210 7.91 16.30 12.48
N ALA A 211 7.00 16.22 13.46
CA ALA A 211 6.71 14.97 14.19
C ALA A 211 5.19 14.72 14.35
N GLY A 212 4.43 15.31 13.43
CA GLY A 212 3.18 14.73 12.96
C GLY A 212 1.95 15.58 13.20
N ASP A 213 1.02 15.48 12.26
CA ASP A 213 -0.36 15.88 12.43
C ASP A 213 -1.23 15.01 11.51
N ILE A 214 -2.07 14.17 12.11
CA ILE A 214 -3.37 13.91 11.49
C ILE A 214 -4.14 15.20 11.73
N GLU A 215 -4.26 16.04 10.71
CA GLU A 215 -5.04 17.28 10.81
C GLU A 215 -6.52 16.92 10.86
N LEU A 216 -7.07 16.97 12.08
CA LEU A 216 -8.48 16.72 12.36
C LEU A 216 -9.32 17.90 11.83
N PRO A 217 -10.51 17.64 11.28
CA PRO A 217 -11.31 18.69 10.66
C PRO A 217 -11.71 19.79 11.66
N ASP A 218 -11.49 21.05 11.27
CA ASP A 218 -11.84 22.26 12.03
C ASP A 218 -13.33 22.68 12.01
N PRO A 219 -14.23 22.21 11.10
CA PRO A 219 -15.66 22.44 11.27
C PRO A 219 -16.32 21.44 12.22
N VAL A 220 -17.43 21.88 12.85
CA VAL A 220 -18.40 20.95 13.44
C VAL A 220 -18.92 20.06 12.33
N LEU A 221 -18.77 18.73 12.47
CA LEU A 221 -19.33 17.76 11.54
C LEU A 221 -20.45 16.97 12.21
N GLY A 222 -21.61 16.90 11.56
CA GLY A 222 -22.79 16.21 12.02
C GLY A 222 -23.53 15.48 10.90
N GLU A 223 -24.61 14.80 11.28
CA GLU A 223 -25.39 13.98 10.36
C GLU A 223 -25.95 14.81 9.19
N GLY A 224 -25.68 14.37 7.96
CA GLY A 224 -26.02 15.08 6.72
C GLY A 224 -24.86 15.84 6.07
N ASP A 225 -23.77 16.08 6.78
CA ASP A 225 -22.56 16.69 6.20
C ASP A 225 -21.87 15.78 5.20
N ARG A 226 -21.19 16.37 4.22
CA ARG A 226 -20.48 15.64 3.16
C ARG A 226 -19.16 16.30 2.76
N GLY A 227 -18.23 15.52 2.23
CA GLY A 227 -16.99 15.98 1.61
C GLY A 227 -15.72 15.55 2.34
N ALA A 228 -14.58 16.14 1.93
CA ALA A 228 -13.25 15.70 2.36
C ALA A 228 -13.05 15.72 3.88
N ASN A 229 -13.65 16.66 4.60
CA ASN A 229 -13.56 16.73 6.07
C ASN A 229 -14.27 15.56 6.76
N VAL A 230 -15.42 15.12 6.21
CA VAL A 230 -16.11 13.92 6.70
C VAL A 230 -15.29 12.67 6.39
N ALA A 231 -14.67 12.59 5.20
CA ALA A 231 -13.81 11.46 4.84
C ALA A 231 -12.60 11.36 5.78
N ARG A 232 -11.94 12.48 6.09
CA ARG A 232 -10.82 12.54 7.07
C ARG A 232 -11.24 12.11 8.46
N LEU A 233 -12.41 12.55 8.93
CA LEU A 233 -12.98 12.09 10.20
C LEU A 233 -13.23 10.57 10.17
N GLN A 234 -13.85 10.06 9.10
CA GLN A 234 -14.10 8.63 8.92
C GLN A 234 -12.80 7.81 8.90
N ASP A 235 -11.73 8.34 8.30
CA ASP A 235 -10.40 7.72 8.29
C ASP A 235 -9.80 7.68 9.69
N PHE A 236 -9.84 8.79 10.44
CA PHE A 236 -9.43 8.81 11.85
C PHE A 236 -10.20 7.78 12.69
N LEU A 237 -11.53 7.73 12.54
CA LEU A 237 -12.40 6.84 13.29
C LEU A 237 -12.09 5.36 12.98
N ARG A 238 -11.86 5.04 11.71
CA ARG A 238 -11.49 3.69 11.27
C ARG A 238 -10.09 3.31 11.74
N PHE A 239 -9.11 4.18 11.55
CA PHE A 239 -7.71 3.93 11.87
C PHE A 239 -7.50 3.59 13.35
N PHE A 240 -8.22 4.27 14.25
CA PHE A 240 -8.11 4.03 15.70
C PHE A 240 -9.14 3.05 16.27
N GLY A 241 -9.90 2.37 15.39
CA GLY A 241 -10.85 1.32 15.77
C GLY A 241 -12.08 1.83 16.50
N PHE A 242 -12.51 3.07 16.23
CA PHE A 242 -13.78 3.61 16.67
C PHE A 242 -14.92 3.28 15.68
N ALA A 243 -14.58 2.87 14.47
CA ALA A 243 -15.51 2.49 13.41
C ALA A 243 -15.22 1.08 12.87
N ASP A 244 -16.26 0.42 12.36
CA ASP A 244 -16.22 -0.88 11.68
C ASP A 244 -16.62 -0.80 10.19
N PHE A 245 -16.93 0.41 9.68
CA PHE A 245 -17.24 0.59 8.27
C PHE A 245 -15.99 0.43 7.38
N THR A 246 -16.20 -0.13 6.19
CA THR A 246 -15.12 -0.58 5.30
C THR A 246 -14.47 0.56 4.49
N ARG A 247 -15.19 1.66 4.26
CA ARG A 247 -14.75 2.80 3.43
C ARG A 247 -15.15 4.13 4.06
N SER A 248 -14.28 5.12 3.90
CA SER A 248 -14.60 6.54 4.09
C SER A 248 -15.20 7.07 2.79
N ASP A 249 -16.52 7.22 2.77
CA ASP A 249 -17.27 7.69 1.61
C ASP A 249 -17.47 9.20 1.59
N GLY A 250 -17.05 9.89 2.67
CA GLY A 250 -17.24 11.32 2.83
C GLY A 250 -18.69 11.71 3.09
N GLU A 251 -19.56 10.78 3.50
CA GLU A 251 -20.94 11.07 3.90
C GLU A 251 -21.16 10.82 5.39
N PHE A 252 -21.57 11.86 6.13
CA PHE A 252 -21.79 11.74 7.56
C PHE A 252 -23.19 11.18 7.80
N GLY A 253 -23.30 9.86 7.68
CA GLY A 253 -24.52 9.10 7.96
C GLY A 253 -24.57 8.53 9.38
N THR A 254 -25.58 7.71 9.63
CA THR A 254 -25.80 7.03 10.93
C THR A 254 -24.60 6.21 11.41
N LYS A 255 -23.83 5.62 10.48
CA LYS A 255 -22.61 4.88 10.81
C LYS A 255 -21.47 5.77 11.30
N THR A 256 -21.26 6.92 10.65
CA THR A 256 -20.25 7.91 11.09
C THR A 256 -20.63 8.48 12.45
N LYS A 257 -21.91 8.78 12.67
CA LYS A 257 -22.45 9.22 13.97
C LYS A 257 -22.17 8.20 15.08
N ALA A 258 -22.46 6.92 14.82
CA ALA A 258 -22.19 5.85 15.79
C ALA A 258 -20.70 5.71 16.12
N ALA A 259 -19.83 5.85 15.12
CA ALA A 259 -18.38 5.81 15.31
C ALA A 259 -17.85 7.01 16.10
N VAL A 260 -18.36 8.21 15.85
CA VAL A 260 -18.04 9.41 16.65
C VAL A 260 -18.48 9.21 18.10
N ALA A 261 -19.67 8.65 18.34
CA ALA A 261 -20.13 8.34 19.70
C ALA A 261 -19.22 7.31 20.40
N ALA A 262 -18.78 6.26 19.70
CA ALA A 262 -17.85 5.26 20.24
C ALA A 262 -16.48 5.88 20.59
N MET A 263 -15.96 6.77 19.73
CA MET A 263 -14.78 7.57 20.00
C MET A 263 -14.97 8.41 21.27
N GLN A 264 -16.03 9.22 21.35
CA GLN A 264 -16.33 10.06 22.51
C GLN A 264 -16.39 9.24 23.81
N GLN A 265 -17.01 8.06 23.80
CA GLN A 265 -17.07 7.16 24.97
C GLN A 265 -15.67 6.72 25.41
N ARG A 266 -14.84 6.32 24.45
CA ARG A 266 -13.48 5.86 24.74
C ARG A 266 -12.59 6.99 25.24
N LEU A 267 -12.71 8.19 24.68
CA LEU A 267 -12.00 9.39 25.15
C LEU A 267 -12.47 9.80 26.56
N ALA A 268 -13.77 9.76 26.84
CA ALA A 268 -14.33 10.04 28.17
C ALA A 268 -13.80 9.06 29.22
N SER A 269 -13.70 7.76 28.89
CA SER A 269 -13.16 6.75 29.80
C SER A 269 -11.69 6.99 30.20
N LYS A 270 -10.96 7.79 29.41
CA LYS A 270 -9.57 8.19 29.68
C LYS A 270 -9.47 9.58 30.33
N GLY A 271 -10.59 10.26 30.55
CA GLY A 271 -10.62 11.64 31.03
C GLY A 271 -10.16 12.66 29.99
N TRP A 272 -10.16 12.29 28.71
CA TRP A 272 -9.72 13.16 27.59
C TRP A 272 -10.88 13.88 26.91
N TYR A 273 -12.12 13.62 27.33
CA TYR A 273 -13.33 14.23 26.79
C TYR A 273 -14.35 14.42 27.92
N ASP A 274 -14.91 15.62 28.03
CA ASP A 274 -15.88 16.02 29.07
C ASP A 274 -17.26 16.44 28.52
N GLY A 275 -17.45 16.30 27.21
CA GLY A 275 -18.69 16.65 26.52
C GLY A 275 -19.74 15.54 26.55
N PRO A 276 -20.94 15.79 25.98
CA PRO A 276 -21.95 14.76 25.77
C PRO A 276 -21.50 13.70 24.74
N ILE A 277 -22.02 12.48 24.86
CA ILE A 277 -21.85 11.42 23.85
C ILE A 277 -23.01 11.52 22.85
N ASP A 278 -22.92 12.47 21.93
CA ASP A 278 -23.99 12.83 20.98
C ASP A 278 -23.73 12.34 19.55
N GLY A 279 -22.52 11.87 19.25
CA GLY A 279 -22.12 11.45 17.91
C GLY A 279 -21.86 12.61 16.96
N GLU A 280 -21.73 13.85 17.47
CA GLU A 280 -21.33 15.03 16.70
C GLU A 280 -19.84 15.32 16.89
N TYR A 281 -19.15 15.64 15.80
CA TYR A 281 -17.73 16.00 15.85
C TYR A 281 -17.58 17.52 16.01
N GLY A 282 -17.75 18.00 17.24
CA GLY A 282 -17.56 19.41 17.60
C GLY A 282 -16.19 19.72 18.23
N PRO A 283 -15.97 20.97 18.72
CA PRO A 283 -14.66 21.41 19.24
C PRO A 283 -14.13 20.58 20.41
N ARG A 284 -15.03 20.05 21.25
CA ARG A 284 -14.64 19.14 22.34
C ARG A 284 -14.18 17.77 21.82
N SER A 285 -14.84 17.25 20.78
CA SER A 285 -14.45 15.99 20.11
C SER A 285 -13.09 16.14 19.45
N ALA A 286 -12.84 17.29 18.80
CA ALA A 286 -11.53 17.63 18.22
C ALA A 286 -10.43 17.71 19.29
N THR A 287 -10.68 18.43 20.39
CA THR A 287 -9.74 18.56 21.53
C THR A 287 -9.37 17.20 22.13
N GLY A 288 -10.37 16.34 22.35
CA GLY A 288 -10.15 15.00 22.91
C GLY A 288 -9.39 14.08 21.93
N SER A 289 -9.69 14.19 20.64
CA SER A 289 -8.99 13.44 19.58
C SER A 289 -7.53 13.87 19.44
N ALA A 290 -7.25 15.18 19.52
CA ALA A 290 -5.88 15.70 19.55
C ALA A 290 -5.11 15.20 20.78
N THR A 291 -5.75 15.19 21.95
CA THR A 291 -5.16 14.63 23.19
C THR A 291 -4.84 13.14 23.03
N PHE A 292 -5.76 12.39 22.43
CA PHE A 292 -5.57 10.96 22.13
C PHE A 292 -4.39 10.73 21.19
N LEU A 293 -4.27 11.52 20.11
CA LEU A 293 -3.15 11.44 19.16
C LEU A 293 -1.81 11.75 19.84
N ALA A 294 -1.77 12.79 20.68
CA ALA A 294 -0.57 13.14 21.43
C ALA A 294 -0.16 12.04 22.44
N ALA A 295 -1.12 11.28 22.99
CA ALA A 295 -0.85 10.14 23.85
C ALA A 295 -0.41 8.88 23.06
N ALA A 296 -0.93 8.68 21.85
CA ALA A 296 -0.58 7.56 20.98
C ALA A 296 0.87 7.66 20.46
N LYS A 297 1.39 8.87 20.25
CA LYS A 297 2.78 9.13 19.83
C LYS A 297 3.86 8.87 20.89
N LYS A 298 3.48 8.66 22.16
CA LYS A 298 4.42 8.52 23.30
C LYS A 298 4.67 7.06 23.72
N LYS A 299 4.26 6.10 22.90
CA LYS A 299 4.44 4.67 23.11
C LYS A 299 5.29 4.09 21.99
#